data_AF-A0ABD5RZY5-F1
#
_entry.id   AF-A0ABD5RZY5-F1
#
_cell.length_a   1.000
_cell.length_b   1.000
_cell.length_c   1.000
_cell.angle_alpha   90.00
_cell.angle_beta   90.00
_cell.angle_gamma   90.00
#
_symmetry.space_group_name_H-M   'P 1'
#
loop_
_entity.id
_entity.type
_entity.pdbx_description
1 polymer ?
#
loop_
_entity_poly.entity_id
_entity_poly.type
_entity_poly.pdbx_seq_one_letter_code
_entity_poly.pdbx_strand_id
1 'polypeptide(L)'
;MKALTLRLAFDEDAVHPMHAFVAEHPEYGSTRLLQWNPHADETTVMLFHVDGPEEPFLSTLGEVETAEVVEPSAAGGDGFYLYVRERPAGSGRELIDAYAGEEVDVAPPIVYDVDGSMRFTVVGDAETLQR
;
A
#
# COMPACT_ATOMS: atom_id res chain seq x y z
N MET A 1 21.03 -9.72 -10.68
CA MET A 1 19.90 -8.86 -10.27
C MET A 1 19.08 -8.48 -11.47
N LYS A 2 17.77 -8.70 -11.37
CA LYS A 2 16.73 -8.28 -12.31
C LYS A 2 15.60 -7.63 -11.53
N ALA A 3 14.77 -6.86 -12.21
CA ALA A 3 13.61 -6.20 -11.64
C ALA A 3 12.40 -6.42 -12.54
N LEU A 4 11.24 -6.66 -11.95
CA LEU A 4 9.96 -6.81 -12.63
C LEU A 4 8.98 -5.82 -12.03
N THR A 5 8.39 -4.95 -12.86
CA THR A 5 7.30 -4.07 -12.45
C THR A 5 5.97 -4.73 -12.79
N LEU A 6 5.13 -4.90 -11.78
CA LEU A 6 3.83 -5.54 -11.88
C LEU A 6 2.73 -4.49 -11.69
N ARG A 7 1.57 -4.76 -12.31
CA ARG A 7 0.31 -4.06 -12.03
C ARG A 7 -0.74 -5.12 -11.71
N LEU A 8 -1.31 -5.05 -10.52
CA LEU A 8 -2.41 -5.90 -10.09
C LEU A 8 -3.70 -5.09 -10.13
N ALA A 9 -4.73 -5.66 -10.75
CA ALA A 9 -6.10 -5.21 -10.58
C ALA A 9 -6.76 -6.13 -9.55
N PHE A 10 -7.49 -5.54 -8.61
CA PHE A 10 -8.23 -6.28 -7.59
C PHE A 10 -9.70 -6.32 -7.97
N ASP A 11 -10.39 -7.35 -7.52
CA ASP A 11 -11.85 -7.31 -7.43
C ASP A 11 -12.26 -6.24 -6.40
N GLU A 12 -13.45 -5.64 -6.56
CA GLU A 12 -13.90 -4.53 -5.71
C GLU A 12 -13.82 -4.85 -4.21
N ASP A 13 -14.18 -6.08 -3.82
CA ASP A 13 -14.17 -6.55 -2.43
C ASP A 13 -12.76 -6.80 -1.85
N ALA A 14 -11.73 -6.82 -2.70
CA ALA A 14 -10.34 -7.08 -2.31
C ALA A 14 -9.50 -5.80 -2.17
N VAL A 15 -10.04 -4.64 -2.57
CA VAL A 15 -9.36 -3.35 -2.44
C VAL A 15 -9.45 -2.89 -0.98
N HIS A 16 -8.30 -2.57 -0.37
CA HIS A 16 -8.28 -2.00 0.97
C HIS A 16 -9.06 -0.67 1.00
N PRO A 17 -9.91 -0.39 2.02
CA PRO A 17 -10.81 0.77 2.04
C PRO A 17 -10.12 2.12 1.79
N MET A 18 -8.88 2.27 2.28
CA MET A 18 -8.05 3.45 2.02
C MET A 18 -7.82 3.72 0.52
N HIS A 19 -7.66 2.67 -0.29
CA HIS A 19 -7.43 2.78 -1.72
C HIS A 19 -8.74 2.85 -2.50
N ALA A 20 -9.80 2.21 -2.00
CA ALA A 20 -11.15 2.37 -2.54
C ALA A 20 -11.60 3.84 -2.45
N PHE A 21 -11.35 4.52 -1.32
CA PHE A 21 -11.60 5.94 -1.16
C PHE A 21 -10.96 6.78 -2.27
N VAL A 22 -9.69 6.53 -2.58
CA VAL A 22 -8.95 7.26 -3.62
C VAL A 22 -9.48 6.95 -5.02
N ALA A 23 -9.91 5.71 -5.27
CA ALA A 23 -10.53 5.34 -6.54
C ALA A 23 -11.89 6.05 -6.75
N GLU A 24 -12.64 6.26 -5.67
CA GLU A 24 -13.90 7.03 -5.67
C GLU A 24 -13.69 8.55 -5.75
N HIS A 25 -12.53 9.03 -5.31
CA HIS A 25 -12.16 10.45 -5.26
C HIS A 25 -10.87 10.72 -6.08
N PRO A 26 -10.93 10.66 -7.42
CA PRO A 26 -9.74 10.76 -8.28
C PRO A 26 -8.97 12.08 -8.13
N GLU A 27 -9.55 13.11 -7.51
CA GLU A 27 -8.86 14.34 -7.11
C GLU A 27 -7.72 14.13 -6.09
N TYR A 28 -7.72 13.02 -5.35
CA TYR A 28 -6.66 12.61 -4.41
C TYR A 28 -5.41 12.03 -5.08
N GLY A 29 -5.40 11.86 -6.41
CA GLY A 29 -4.25 11.27 -7.10
C GLY A 29 -3.87 9.86 -6.61
N SER A 30 -2.70 9.36 -7.00
CA SER A 30 -2.26 8.02 -6.55
C SER A 30 -1.69 8.07 -5.13
N THR A 31 -2.04 7.10 -4.28
CA THR A 31 -1.38 6.90 -2.98
C THR A 31 -0.09 6.11 -3.16
N ARG A 32 0.97 6.47 -2.42
CA ARG A 32 2.29 5.83 -2.53
C ARG A 32 2.74 5.31 -1.17
N LEU A 33 2.91 4.00 -1.04
CA LEU A 33 3.63 3.39 0.08
C LEU A 33 5.12 3.60 -0.13
N LEU A 34 5.71 4.50 0.63
CA LEU A 34 7.11 4.91 0.50
C LEU A 34 8.06 3.99 1.24
N GLN A 35 7.60 3.42 2.35
CA GLN A 35 8.37 2.45 3.12
C GLN A 35 7.44 1.52 3.87
N TRP A 36 7.88 0.29 4.04
CA TRP A 36 7.17 -0.69 4.83
C TRP A 36 8.12 -1.67 5.51
N ASN A 37 7.69 -2.19 6.65
CA ASN A 37 8.32 -3.31 7.34
C ASN A 37 7.25 -4.41 7.46
N PRO A 38 7.12 -5.29 6.45
CA PRO A 38 6.12 -6.34 6.47
C PRO A 38 6.51 -7.42 7.48
N HIS A 39 5.56 -7.75 8.35
CA HIS A 39 5.64 -8.93 9.20
C HIS A 39 4.34 -9.71 8.99
N ALA A 40 4.44 -10.84 8.27
CA ALA A 40 3.32 -11.77 8.10
C ALA A 40 2.81 -12.19 9.48
N ASP A 41 1.49 -12.23 9.67
CA ASP A 41 0.80 -12.54 10.93
C ASP A 41 0.93 -11.52 12.09
N GLU A 42 1.74 -10.48 11.93
CA GLU A 42 1.94 -9.45 12.96
C GLU A 42 1.50 -8.06 12.46
N THR A 43 1.91 -7.03 13.18
CA THR A 43 1.67 -5.64 12.78
C THR A 43 2.68 -5.24 11.72
N THR A 44 2.19 -4.94 10.52
CA THR A 44 2.96 -4.28 9.46
C THR A 44 2.95 -2.78 9.69
N VAL A 45 4.13 -2.17 9.56
CA VAL A 45 4.32 -0.73 9.72
C VAL A 45 4.58 -0.11 8.36
N MET A 46 3.82 0.94 8.02
CA MET A 46 3.80 1.52 6.68
C MET A 46 3.87 3.04 6.75
N LEU A 47 4.63 3.64 5.82
CA LEU A 47 4.66 5.07 5.57
C LEU A 47 4.10 5.34 4.18
N PHE A 48 2.95 6.00 4.12
CA PHE A 48 2.35 6.45 2.87
C PHE A 48 2.58 7.94 2.63
N HIS A 49 2.58 8.32 1.35
CA HIS A 49 2.26 9.66 0.89
C HIS A 49 0.94 9.61 0.12
N VAL A 50 0.01 10.47 0.51
CA VAL A 50 -1.31 10.62 -0.10
C VAL A 50 -1.37 12.02 -0.71
N ASP A 51 -1.72 12.13 -1.99
CA ASP A 51 -1.91 13.45 -2.61
C ASP A 51 -3.28 14.01 -2.19
N GLY A 52 -3.42 15.33 -2.08
CA GLY A 52 -4.66 15.98 -1.65
C GLY A 52 -4.79 16.22 -0.13
N PRO A 53 -5.98 16.66 0.33
CA PRO A 53 -6.17 17.10 1.71
C PRO A 53 -6.35 15.93 2.70
N GLU A 54 -5.88 16.09 3.93
CA GLU A 54 -5.98 15.07 5.00
C GLU A 54 -7.44 14.66 5.29
N GLU A 55 -8.37 15.61 5.29
CA GLU A 55 -9.81 15.34 5.38
C GLU A 55 -10.47 15.48 4.00
N PRO A 56 -11.41 14.58 3.61
CA PRO A 56 -12.04 13.52 4.43
C PRO A 56 -11.34 12.15 4.47
N PHE A 57 -10.11 12.02 3.95
CA PHE A 57 -9.40 10.74 3.89
C PHE A 57 -9.22 10.09 5.27
N LEU A 58 -8.75 10.84 6.27
CA LEU A 58 -8.53 10.32 7.63
C LEU A 58 -9.82 9.83 8.29
N SER A 59 -10.95 10.48 8.01
CA SER A 59 -12.26 10.03 8.49
C SER A 59 -12.61 8.63 7.98
N THR A 60 -12.33 8.33 6.71
CA THR A 60 -12.55 7.00 6.12
C THR A 60 -11.65 5.94 6.76
N LEU A 61 -10.40 6.30 7.06
CA LEU A 61 -9.46 5.37 7.69
C LEU A 61 -9.85 5.03 9.14
N GLY A 62 -10.50 5.96 9.85
CA GLY A 62 -11.07 5.70 11.18
C GLY A 62 -12.16 4.62 11.22
N GLU A 63 -12.74 4.26 10.06
CA GLU A 63 -13.71 3.18 9.93
C GLU A 63 -13.04 1.80 9.73
N VAL A 64 -11.73 1.76 9.46
CA VAL A 64 -10.98 0.53 9.22
C VAL A 64 -10.48 -0.05 10.55
N GLU A 65 -11.17 -1.07 11.07
CA GLU A 65 -10.89 -1.66 12.38
C GLU A 65 -9.47 -2.26 12.52
N THR A 66 -8.84 -2.67 11.42
CA THR A 66 -7.51 -3.29 11.42
C THR A 66 -6.35 -2.29 11.45
N ALA A 67 -6.62 -1.03 11.14
CA ALA A 67 -5.60 0.01 10.97
C ALA A 67 -5.57 0.96 12.18
N GLU A 68 -4.43 1.04 12.85
CA GLU A 68 -4.14 2.09 13.83
C GLU A 68 -3.32 3.20 13.16
N VAL A 69 -3.96 4.35 12.94
CA VAL A 69 -3.29 5.58 12.46
C VAL A 69 -2.62 6.24 13.64
N VAL A 70 -1.30 6.42 13.57
CA VAL A 70 -0.58 6.95 14.73
C VAL A 70 -0.36 8.45 14.58
N GLU A 71 0.05 8.94 13.41
CA GLU A 71 0.45 10.35 13.25
C GLU A 71 0.33 10.80 11.78
N PRO A 72 -0.61 11.70 11.42
CA PRO A 72 -0.48 12.51 10.21
C PRO A 72 0.66 13.52 10.46
N SER A 73 1.70 13.48 9.64
CA SER A 73 2.77 14.48 9.70
C SER A 73 2.33 15.73 8.94
N ALA A 74 2.47 16.90 9.58
CA ALA A 74 2.08 18.20 9.04
C ALA A 74 2.53 18.40 7.58
N ALA A 75 1.52 18.66 6.75
CA ALA A 75 1.59 18.94 5.31
C ALA A 75 2.75 19.86 4.91
N GLY A 76 3.51 19.40 3.92
CA GLY A 76 4.45 20.22 3.17
C GLY A 76 4.40 19.83 1.70
N GLY A 77 3.49 20.43 0.93
CA GLY A 77 3.30 20.15 -0.50
C GLY A 77 1.85 19.85 -0.89
N ASP A 78 1.66 19.18 -2.03
CA ASP A 78 0.38 18.77 -2.63
C ASP A 78 -0.26 17.53 -1.93
N GLY A 79 0.05 17.27 -0.66
CA GLY A 79 -0.34 16.04 0.04
C GLY A 79 0.13 15.95 1.51
N PHE A 80 -0.03 14.76 2.09
CA PHE A 80 0.36 14.46 3.48
C PHE A 80 1.03 13.09 3.62
N TYR A 81 1.76 12.92 4.72
CA TYR A 81 2.37 11.64 5.08
C TYR A 81 1.54 10.95 6.16
N LEU A 82 1.35 9.65 5.98
CA LEU A 82 0.54 8.84 6.86
C LEU A 82 1.34 7.64 7.36
N TYR A 83 1.55 7.60 8.67
CA TYR A 83 2.13 6.45 9.34
C TYR A 83 1.02 5.51 9.85
N VAL A 84 0.98 4.30 9.28
CA VAL A 84 -0.03 3.28 9.54
C VAL A 84 0.61 2.07 10.22
N ARG A 85 -0.06 1.58 11.27
CA ARG A 85 0.21 0.26 11.85
C ARG A 85 -1.03 -0.60 11.63
N GLU A 86 -0.88 -1.67 10.88
CA GLU A 86 -2.02 -2.52 10.53
C GLU A 86 -1.64 -3.99 10.63
N ARG A 87 -2.59 -4.83 11.06
CA ARG A 87 -2.46 -6.28 10.88
C ARG A 87 -3.07 -6.67 9.54
N PRO A 88 -2.27 -7.12 8.55
CA PRO A 88 -2.79 -7.50 7.25
C PRO A 88 -3.83 -8.62 7.38
N ALA A 89 -4.92 -8.49 6.62
CA ALA A 89 -5.99 -9.48 6.52
C ALA A 89 -6.39 -9.70 5.06
N GLY A 90 -7.11 -10.81 4.79
CA GLY A 90 -7.59 -11.15 3.45
C GLY A 90 -6.49 -11.08 2.39
N SER A 91 -6.79 -10.43 1.27
CA SER A 91 -5.88 -10.29 0.13
C SER A 91 -4.58 -9.54 0.47
N GLY A 92 -4.58 -8.63 1.45
CA GLY A 92 -3.37 -7.94 1.89
C GLY A 92 -2.37 -8.90 2.54
N ARG A 93 -2.87 -9.84 3.34
CA ARG A 93 -2.06 -10.91 3.92
C ARG A 93 -1.56 -11.88 2.84
N GLU A 94 -2.44 -12.33 1.95
CA GLU A 94 -2.09 -13.27 0.88
C GLU A 94 -0.97 -12.71 -0.01
N LEU A 95 -1.00 -11.41 -0.31
CA LEU A 95 0.06 -10.76 -1.08
C LEU A 95 1.40 -10.73 -0.34
N ILE A 96 1.40 -10.45 0.96
CA ILE A 96 2.64 -10.48 1.78
C ILE A 96 3.19 -11.91 1.84
N ASP A 97 2.32 -12.89 2.10
CA ASP A 97 2.68 -14.31 2.22
C ASP A 97 3.26 -14.85 0.90
N ALA A 98 2.81 -14.35 -0.25
CA ALA A 98 3.33 -14.74 -1.56
C ALA A 98 4.81 -14.37 -1.77
N TYR A 99 5.34 -13.37 -1.05
CA TYR A 99 6.73 -12.93 -1.18
C TYR A 99 7.58 -13.19 0.07
N ALA A 100 6.97 -13.40 1.25
CA ALA A 100 7.68 -13.51 2.53
C ALA A 100 8.68 -14.68 2.65
N GLY A 101 8.62 -15.66 1.73
CA GLY A 101 9.53 -16.81 1.69
C GLY A 101 10.48 -16.83 0.49
N GLU A 102 10.38 -15.88 -0.43
CA GLU A 102 11.18 -15.85 -1.65
C GLU A 102 12.43 -14.97 -1.48
N GLU A 103 13.49 -15.25 -2.24
CA GLU A 103 14.71 -14.42 -2.24
C GLU A 103 14.54 -13.15 -3.09
N VAL A 104 13.47 -12.39 -2.79
CA VAL A 104 13.09 -11.17 -3.50
C VAL A 104 12.86 -10.00 -2.56
N ASP A 105 13.03 -8.79 -3.10
CA ASP A 105 12.72 -7.53 -2.44
C ASP A 105 11.57 -6.84 -3.18
N VAL A 106 10.51 -6.47 -2.46
CA VAL A 106 9.43 -5.62 -2.99
C VAL A 106 9.84 -4.17 -2.76
N ALA A 107 10.37 -3.57 -3.82
CA ALA A 107 10.98 -2.25 -3.78
C ALA A 107 9.91 -1.14 -3.79
N PRO A 108 9.91 -0.23 -2.79
CA PRO A 108 9.09 0.97 -2.80
C PRO A 108 9.47 1.94 -3.93
N PRO A 109 8.55 2.83 -4.36
CA PRO A 109 7.19 2.94 -3.86
C PRO A 109 6.26 1.87 -4.44
N ILE A 110 5.38 1.33 -3.59
CA ILE A 110 4.16 0.66 -4.06
C ILE A 110 3.12 1.75 -4.32
N VAL A 111 2.57 1.80 -5.52
CA VAL A 111 1.64 2.85 -5.96
C VAL A 111 0.26 2.26 -6.11
N TYR A 112 -0.71 2.84 -5.40
CA TYR A 112 -2.13 2.56 -5.54
C TYR A 112 -2.75 3.66 -6.37
N ASP A 113 -3.22 3.31 -7.56
CA ASP A 113 -3.76 4.25 -8.53
C ASP A 113 -5.24 4.54 -8.29
N VAL A 114 -5.69 5.65 -8.87
CA VAL A 114 -7.10 6.09 -8.88
C VAL A 114 -8.04 5.14 -9.63
N ASP A 115 -7.52 4.15 -10.35
CA ASP A 115 -8.34 3.09 -10.95
C ASP A 115 -8.43 1.82 -10.08
N GLY A 116 -7.99 1.91 -8.82
CA GLY A 116 -7.99 0.81 -7.86
C GLY A 116 -6.86 -0.20 -8.06
N SER A 117 -6.03 -0.04 -9.09
CA SER A 117 -4.90 -0.94 -9.32
C SER A 117 -3.70 -0.61 -8.43
N MET A 118 -2.86 -1.62 -8.20
CA MET A 118 -1.60 -1.48 -7.46
C MET A 118 -0.42 -1.79 -8.38
N ARG A 119 0.60 -0.94 -8.36
CA ARG A 119 1.88 -1.15 -9.04
C ARG A 119 3.01 -1.24 -8.04
N PHE A 120 3.91 -2.20 -8.25
CA PHE A 120 5.10 -2.38 -7.42
C PHE A 120 6.21 -3.02 -8.26
N THR A 121 7.43 -2.94 -7.74
CA THR A 121 8.59 -3.57 -8.36
C THR A 121 9.13 -4.67 -7.47
N VAL A 122 9.38 -5.84 -8.03
CA VAL A 122 10.04 -6.96 -7.36
C VAL A 122 11.46 -7.08 -7.90
N VAL A 123 12.45 -7.16 -7.02
CA VAL A 123 13.87 -7.26 -7.36
C VAL A 123 14.41 -8.58 -6.82
N GLY A 124 15.12 -9.33 -7.66
CA GLY A 124 15.66 -10.64 -7.30
C GLY A 124 16.71 -11.13 -8.29
N ASP A 125 17.17 -12.36 -8.12
CA ASP A 125 17.85 -13.08 -9.19
C ASP A 125 16.84 -13.49 -10.29
N ALA A 126 17.36 -13.87 -11.45
CA ALA A 126 16.50 -14.15 -12.60
C ALA A 126 15.72 -15.46 -12.48
N GLU A 127 16.20 -16.44 -11.73
CA GLU A 127 15.55 -17.74 -11.57
C GLU A 127 14.38 -17.65 -10.60
N THR A 128 14.55 -16.92 -9.49
CA THR A 128 13.49 -16.66 -8.52
C THR A 128 12.34 -15.86 -9.14
N LEU A 129 12.64 -14.82 -9.94
CA LEU A 129 11.61 -14.00 -10.60
C LEU A 129 10.83 -14.70 -11.72
N GLN A 130 11.22 -15.90 -12.14
CA GLN A 130 10.54 -16.68 -13.19
C GLN A 130 9.58 -17.74 -12.64
N ARG A 131 9.49 -17.90 -11.31
CA ARG A 131 8.63 -18.89 -10.68
C ARG A 131 7.20 -18.41 -10.49
#